data_AF-A0A948HQZ9-F1
#
_entry.id   AF-A0A948HQZ9-F1
#
_cell.length_a   1.000
_cell.length_b   1.000
_cell.length_c   1.000
_cell.angle_alpha   90.00
_cell.angle_beta   90.00
_cell.angle_gamma   90.00
#
_symmetry.space_group_name_H-M   'P 1'
#
loop_
_entity.id
_entity.type
_entity.pdbx_description
1 polymer ?
#
loop_
_entity_poly.entity_id
_entity_poly.type
_entity_poly.pdbx_seq_one_letter_code
_entity_poly.pdbx_strand_id
1 'polypeptide(L)' 'MIDHDALVAEIVELSTIPVIGPSDITIADYEREAHCGRHTAMGRLRKLVDEGVLDTAIKFDPHSRRQIRVWFKV' A
#
# COMPACT_ATOMS: atom_id res chain seq x y z
N MET A 1 -20.36 17.40 24.99
CA MET A 1 -19.86 16.02 24.96
C MET A 1 -19.29 15.81 23.57
N ILE A 2 -17.99 15.58 23.45
CA ILE A 2 -17.41 15.16 22.19
C ILE A 2 -17.74 13.68 22.08
N ASP A 3 -18.50 13.34 21.06
CA ASP A 3 -18.94 11.98 20.76
C ASP A 3 -17.70 11.13 20.45
N HIS A 4 -17.26 10.34 21.44
CA HIS A 4 -16.05 9.53 21.33
C HIS A 4 -16.19 8.46 20.24
N ASP A 5 -17.41 8.03 19.93
CA ASP A 5 -17.69 7.00 18.92
C ASP A 5 -17.42 7.50 17.50
N ALA A 6 -17.61 8.80 17.23
CA ALA A 6 -17.27 9.39 15.93
C ALA A 6 -15.76 9.43 15.68
N LEU A 7 -14.95 9.64 16.73
CA LEU A 7 -13.48 9.67 16.63
C LEU A 7 -12.91 8.27 16.36
N VAL A 8 -13.53 7.23 16.92
CA VAL A 8 -13.12 5.84 16.68
C VAL A 8 -13.45 5.42 15.24
N ALA A 9 -14.60 5.87 14.69
CA ALA A 9 -14.97 5.58 13.31
C ALA A 9 -14.02 6.20 12.28
N GLU A 10 -13.52 7.43 12.50
CA GLU A 10 -12.54 8.06 11.60
C GLU A 10 -11.16 7.36 11.61
N ILE A 11 -10.75 6.76 12.74
CA ILE A 11 -9.48 6.02 12.83
C ILE A 11 -9.57 4.67 12.10
N VAL A 12 -10.76 4.06 12.06
CA VAL A 12 -10.98 2.80 11.33
C VAL A 12 -10.83 2.99 9.81
N GLU A 13 -11.10 4.19 9.28
CA GLU A 13 -10.93 4.47 7.85
C GLU A 13 -9.46 4.61 7.41
N LEU A 14 -8.54 4.79 8.37
CA LEU A 14 -7.09 4.90 8.10
C LEU A 14 -6.31 3.58 8.19
N SER A 15 -6.96 2.48 8.58
CA SER A 15 -6.25 1.25 8.96
C SER A 15 -6.59 0.01 8.12
N THR A 16 -7.48 0.11 7.15
CA THR A 16 -7.55 -0.87 6.06
C THR A 16 -6.40 -0.60 5.09
N ILE A 17 -5.17 -0.89 5.52
CA ILE A 17 -4.20 -1.42 4.57
C ILE A 17 -4.93 -2.63 3.98
N PRO A 18 -5.21 -2.64 2.67
CA PRO A 18 -5.80 -3.80 2.04
C PRO A 18 -5.07 -5.02 2.55
N VAL A 19 -5.79 -6.11 2.85
CA VAL A 19 -5.12 -7.38 3.06
C VAL A 19 -4.56 -7.76 1.68
N ILE A 20 -3.38 -7.22 1.40
CA ILE A 20 -2.56 -7.53 0.24
C ILE A 20 -2.35 -9.03 0.36
N GLY A 21 -3.05 -9.78 -0.50
CA GLY A 21 -2.87 -11.22 -0.60
C GLY A 21 -1.41 -11.55 -0.93
N PRO A 22 -1.05 -12.83 -1.14
CA PRO A 22 0.30 -13.24 -1.55
C PRO A 22 0.70 -12.75 -2.96
N SER A 23 0.03 -11.73 -3.50
CA SER A 23 0.15 -11.23 -4.86
C SER A 23 1.05 -10.00 -4.89
N ASP A 24 1.84 -9.91 -5.96
CA ASP A 24 2.64 -8.72 -6.26
C ASP A 24 1.74 -7.50 -6.41
N ILE A 25 2.04 -6.44 -5.68
CA ILE A 25 1.37 -5.15 -5.80
C ILE A 25 2.28 -4.17 -6.50
N THR A 26 1.77 -3.54 -7.55
CA THR A 26 2.43 -2.41 -8.17
C THR A 26 2.05 -1.12 -7.43
N ILE A 27 2.88 -0.09 -7.59
CA ILE A 27 2.54 1.23 -7.04
C ILE A 27 1.21 1.77 -7.59
N ALA A 28 0.88 1.46 -8.85
CA ALA A 28 -0.37 1.92 -9.47
C ALA A 28 -1.60 1.25 -8.85
N ASP A 29 -1.48 -0.04 -8.49
CA ASP A 29 -2.53 -0.74 -7.75
C ASP A 29 -2.75 -0.09 -6.38
N TYR A 30 -1.67 0.19 -5.67
CA TYR A 30 -1.74 0.87 -4.38
C TYR A 30 -2.31 2.30 -4.47
N GLU A 31 -1.90 3.09 -5.47
CA GLU A 31 -2.44 4.44 -5.72
C GLU A 31 -3.96 4.41 -5.93
N ARG A 32 -4.44 3.44 -6.72
CA ARG A 32 -5.86 3.24 -7.04
C ARG A 32 -6.66 2.82 -5.81
N GLU A 33 -6.11 1.93 -4.99
CA GLU A 33 -6.80 1.38 -3.83
C GLU A 33 -6.78 2.32 -2.63
N ALA A 34 -5.65 2.97 -2.37
CA ALA A 34 -5.48 3.90 -1.25
C ALA A 34 -5.90 5.35 -1.59
N HIS A 35 -6.44 5.58 -2.80
CA HIS A 35 -6.86 6.89 -3.33
C HIS A 35 -5.84 8.00 -3.05
N CYS A 36 -4.56 7.72 -3.29
CA CYS A 36 -3.46 8.64 -2.97
C CYS A 36 -2.50 8.83 -4.13
N GLY A 37 -1.83 9.98 -4.14
CA GLY A 37 -0.82 10.29 -5.16
C GLY A 37 0.46 9.47 -4.98
N ARG A 38 1.20 9.30 -6.08
CA ARG A 38 2.44 8.51 -6.16
C ARG A 38 3.44 8.77 -5.04
N HIS A 39 3.66 10.03 -4.71
CA HIS A 39 4.61 10.42 -3.67
C HIS A 39 4.19 9.89 -2.30
N THR A 40 2.90 10.04 -1.96
CA THR A 40 2.31 9.52 -0.72
C THR A 40 2.32 8.00 -0.70
N ALA A 41 1.97 7.35 -1.81
CA ALA A 41 2.02 5.90 -1.98
C ALA A 41 3.42 5.35 -1.70
N MET A 42 4.46 5.93 -2.32
CA MET A 42 5.85 5.54 -2.09
C MET A 42 6.27 5.71 -0.63
N GLY A 43 5.90 6.81 0.02
CA GLY A 43 6.21 7.04 1.43
C GLY A 43 5.60 5.98 2.34
N ARG A 44 4.33 5.63 2.10
CA ARG A 44 3.62 4.59 2.87
C ARG A 44 4.21 3.20 2.62
N LEU A 45 4.40 2.82 1.36
CA LEU A 45 4.99 1.52 1.01
C LEU A 45 6.40 1.37 1.57
N ARG A 46 7.22 2.42 1.54
CA ARG A 46 8.57 2.39 2.13
C ARG A 46 8.53 2.19 3.63
N LYS A 47 7.65 2.91 4.34
CA LYS A 47 7.46 2.73 5.78
C LYS A 47 7.07 1.29 6.13
N LEU A 48 6.19 0.66 5.35
CA LEU A 48 5.80 -0.74 5.56
C LEU A 48 6.93 -1.74 5.31
N VAL A 49 7.86 -1.42 4.40
CA VAL A 49 9.09 -2.21 4.21
C VAL A 49 10.03 -2.03 5.40
N ASP A 50 10.22 -0.80 5.86
CA ASP A 50 11.08 -0.49 7.02
C ASP A 50 10.54 -1.15 8.32
N GLU A 51 9.22 -1.30 8.45
CA GLU A 51 8.55 -2.01 9.53
C GLU A 51 8.54 -3.54 9.36
N GLY A 52 9.04 -4.06 8.24
CA GLY A 52 9.08 -5.50 7.93
C GLY A 52 7.72 -6.11 7.60
N VAL A 53 6.71 -5.30 7.30
CA VAL A 53 5.36 -5.74 6.90
C VAL A 53 5.36 -6.19 5.43
N LEU A 54 6.15 -5.52 4.59
CA LEU A 54 6.30 -5.80 3.16
C LEU A 54 7.76 -6.05 2.80
N ASP A 55 7.98 -6.83 1.76
CA ASP A 55 9.23 -6.87 1.00
C ASP A 55 8.98 -6.34 -0.42
N THR A 56 10.05 -6.06 -1.15
CA THR A 56 9.99 -5.51 -2.50
C THR A 56 10.94 -6.23 -3.45
N ALA A 57 10.46 -6.46 -4.67
CA ALA A 57 11.25 -7.06 -5.74
C ALA A 57 11.12 -6.25 -7.04
N ILE A 58 12.11 -6.42 -7.92
CA ILE A 58 12.04 -5.96 -9.30
C ILE A 58 11.62 -7.16 -10.15
N LYS A 59 10.52 -7.03 -10.90
CA LYS A 59 10.01 -8.04 -11.83
C LYS A 59 9.98 -7.49 -13.24
N PHE A 60 10.19 -8.36 -14.24
CA PHE A 60 10.00 -7.98 -15.63
C PHE A 60 8.52 -8.12 -15.99
N ASP A 61 7.89 -7.03 -16.40
CA ASP A 61 6.54 -7.05 -16.95
C ASP A 61 6.59 -7.32 -18.45
N PRO A 62 6.07 -8.47 -18.93
CA PRO A 62 6.08 -8.82 -20.34
C PRO A 62 5.20 -7.90 -21.19
N HIS A 63 4.19 -7.24 -20.61
CA HIS A 63 3.26 -6.38 -21.36
C HIS A 63 3.92 -5.04 -21.69
N SER A 64 4.48 -4.36 -20.69
CA SER A 64 5.17 -3.09 -20.90
C SER A 64 6.62 -3.25 -21.37
N ARG A 65 7.17 -4.48 -21.36
CA ARG A 65 8.59 -4.80 -21.61
C ARG A 65 9.54 -4.02 -20.71
N ARG A 66 9.11 -3.74 -19.47
CA ARG A 66 9.86 -2.94 -18.50
C ARG A 66 10.04 -3.70 -17.21
N GLN A 67 11.11 -3.36 -16.50
CA GLN A 67 11.25 -3.75 -15.11
C GLN A 67 10.33 -2.88 -14.25
N ILE A 68 9.48 -3.53 -13.47
CA ILE A 68 8.57 -2.89 -12.52
C ILE A 68 8.95 -3.29 -11.11
N ARG A 69 8.81 -2.37 -10.18
CA ARG A 69 8.94 -2.67 -8.75
C ARG A 69 7.58 -3.13 -8.23
N VAL A 70 7.62 -4.23 -7.50
CA VAL A 70 6.46 -4.78 -6.82
C VAL A 70 6.73 -4.88 -5.33
N TRP A 71 5.66 -4.84 -4.55
CA TRP A 71 5.66 -5.06 -3.11
C TRP A 71 4.78 -6.25 -2.79
N PHE A 72 5.18 -7.06 -1.83
CA PHE A 72 4.45 -8.25 -1.40
C PHE A 72 4.63 -8.45 0.11
N LYS A 73 3.70 -9.16 0.73
CA LYS A 73 3.74 -9.44 2.17
C LYS A 73 4.85 -10.45 2.49
N VAL A 74 5.61 -10.18 3.56
CA VAL A 74 6.65 -11.08 4.12
C VAL A 74 6.02 -12.31 4.77
#